data_AF-A0A9X4IQB9-F1
#
_entry.id   AF-A0A9X4IQB9-F1
#
_cell.length_a   1.000
_cell.length_b   1.000
_cell.length_c   1.000
_cell.angle_alpha   90.00
_cell.angle_beta   90.00
_cell.angle_gamma   90.00
#
_symmetry.space_group_name_H-M   'P 1'
#
loop_
_entity.id
_entity.type
_entity.pdbx_description
1 polymer ?
#
loop_
_entity_poly.entity_id
_entity_poly.type
_entity_poly.pdbx_seq_one_letter_code
_entity_poly.pdbx_strand_id
1 'polypeptide(L)'
;MSDFIYQNALKSIKIKEKNVSLSTDNIIDETYQMIVFLKGLLSELKTHVLEQGFSNAQEEINFFKNIKPKILGKLVYYNKLSRIETTRPVNNGRLYNSYHSNHI
;
A
#
# COMPACT_ATOMS: atom_id res chain seq x y z
N MET A 1 -14.73 -17.92 -12.27
CA MET A 1 -15.37 -17.12 -11.21
C MET A 1 -14.34 -16.37 -10.35
N SER A 2 -13.25 -17.04 -9.95
CA SER A 2 -12.12 -16.45 -9.23
C SER A 2 -11.30 -15.40 -10.01
N ASP A 3 -11.13 -15.56 -11.33
CA ASP A 3 -10.46 -14.53 -12.14
C ASP A 3 -11.15 -13.16 -12.01
N PHE A 4 -12.48 -13.12 -12.00
CA PHE A 4 -13.23 -11.88 -11.78
C PHE A 4 -12.90 -11.22 -10.43
N ILE A 5 -12.72 -12.03 -9.36
CA ILE A 5 -12.35 -11.54 -8.03
C ILE A 5 -10.94 -10.95 -8.05
N TYR A 6 -9.97 -11.62 -8.67
CA TYR A 6 -8.60 -11.11 -8.79
C TYR A 6 -8.56 -9.82 -9.64
N GLN A 7 -9.28 -9.78 -10.76
CA GLN A 7 -9.38 -8.56 -11.57
C GLN A 7 -10.07 -7.43 -10.80
N ASN A 8 -11.12 -7.73 -10.02
CA ASN A 8 -11.80 -6.75 -9.20
C ASN A 8 -10.88 -6.19 -8.11
N ALA A 9 -10.11 -7.03 -7.44
CA ALA A 9 -9.10 -6.62 -6.48
C ALA A 9 -8.05 -5.67 -7.11
N LEU A 10 -7.56 -5.99 -8.31
CA LEU A 10 -6.63 -5.10 -9.01
C LEU A 10 -7.28 -3.79 -9.48
N LYS A 11 -8.54 -3.83 -9.88
CA LYS A 11 -9.31 -2.62 -10.26
C LYS A 11 -9.57 -1.72 -9.05
N SER A 12 -9.97 -2.28 -7.90
CA SER A 12 -10.24 -1.52 -6.68
C SER A 12 -8.99 -0.80 -6.19
N ILE A 13 -7.81 -1.42 -6.29
CA ILE A 13 -6.52 -0.75 -6.04
C ILE A 13 -6.36 0.45 -6.96
N LYS A 14 -6.48 0.28 -8.28
CA LYS A 14 -6.31 1.38 -9.24
C LYS A 14 -7.28 2.54 -8.99
N ILE A 15 -8.53 2.24 -8.62
CA ILE A 15 -9.53 3.26 -8.28
C ILE A 15 -9.11 4.01 -7.03
N LYS A 16 -8.73 3.28 -5.96
CA LYS A 16 -8.28 3.90 -4.72
C LYS A 16 -7.04 4.76 -4.94
N GLU A 17 -6.07 4.29 -5.72
CA GLU A 17 -4.85 5.05 -6.07
C GLU A 17 -5.16 6.36 -6.81
N LYS A 18 -6.17 6.38 -7.69
CA LYS A 18 -6.61 7.62 -8.37
C LYS A 18 -7.19 8.67 -7.43
N ASN A 19 -7.70 8.24 -6.28
CA ASN A 19 -8.31 9.13 -5.28
C ASN A 19 -7.30 9.59 -4.22
N VAL A 20 -6.05 9.15 -4.30
CA VAL A 20 -4.97 9.55 -3.41
C VAL A 20 -4.25 10.74 -4.03
N SER A 21 -4.17 11.86 -3.31
CA SER A 21 -3.56 13.09 -3.82
C SER A 21 -2.04 13.12 -3.63
N LEU A 22 -1.51 12.38 -2.64
CA LEU A 22 -0.14 12.42 -2.13
C LEU A 22 0.36 13.85 -1.84
N SER A 23 -0.55 14.76 -1.49
CA SER A 23 -0.16 16.10 -1.04
C SER A 23 0.52 16.04 0.33
N THR A 24 1.47 16.93 0.59
CA THR A 24 2.23 16.97 1.85
C THR A 24 1.36 17.03 3.10
N ASP A 25 0.17 17.63 2.99
CA ASP A 25 -0.73 17.84 4.12
C ASP A 25 -1.49 16.56 4.50
N ASN A 26 -1.69 15.65 3.53
CA ASN A 26 -2.50 14.44 3.70
C ASN A 26 -1.70 13.14 3.53
N ILE A 27 -0.43 13.21 3.13
CA ILE A 27 0.36 12.05 2.71
C ILE A 27 0.48 10.97 3.78
N ILE A 28 0.58 11.35 5.07
CA ILE A 28 0.65 10.40 6.18
C ILE A 28 -0.66 9.63 6.30
N ASP A 29 -1.79 10.33 6.31
CA ASP A 29 -3.12 9.72 6.43
C ASP A 29 -3.45 8.89 5.19
N GLU A 30 -3.21 9.42 4.00
CA GLU A 30 -3.48 8.71 2.74
C GLU A 30 -2.63 7.44 2.59
N THR A 31 -1.34 7.50 2.94
CA THR A 31 -0.48 6.30 2.92
C THR A 31 -0.95 5.26 3.94
N TYR A 32 -1.37 5.68 5.14
CA TYR A 32 -1.94 4.79 6.14
C TYR A 32 -3.24 4.13 5.64
N GLN A 33 -4.16 4.91 5.06
CA GLN A 33 -5.41 4.40 4.49
C GLN A 33 -5.14 3.38 3.38
N MET A 34 -4.15 3.63 2.53
CA MET A 34 -3.73 2.67 1.49
C MET A 34 -3.15 1.39 2.10
N ILE A 35 -2.34 1.48 3.15
CA ILE A 35 -1.79 0.31 3.85
C ILE A 35 -2.91 -0.55 4.44
N VAL A 36 -3.87 0.08 5.14
CA VAL A 36 -5.02 -0.62 5.74
C VAL A 36 -5.85 -1.30 4.65
N PHE A 37 -6.18 -0.57 3.59
CA PHE A 37 -6.94 -1.10 2.45
C PHE A 37 -6.25 -2.31 1.80
N LEU A 38 -4.95 -2.22 1.50
CA LEU A 38 -4.19 -3.29 0.86
C LEU A 38 -4.06 -4.54 1.76
N LYS A 39 -3.90 -4.35 3.07
CA LYS A 39 -3.91 -5.46 4.04
C LYS A 39 -5.27 -6.15 4.09
N GLY A 40 -6.35 -5.37 4.11
CA GLY A 40 -7.73 -5.90 4.06
C GLY A 40 -7.94 -6.74 2.81
N LEU A 41 -7.60 -6.20 1.64
CA LEU A 41 -7.74 -6.88 0.36
C LEU A 41 -6.93 -8.19 0.30
N LEU A 42 -5.70 -8.20 0.83
CA LEU A 42 -4.90 -9.43 0.92
C LEU A 42 -5.54 -10.47 1.86
N SER A 43 -6.17 -10.03 2.94
CA SER A 43 -6.88 -10.91 3.87
C SER A 43 -8.11 -11.53 3.20
N GLU A 44 -8.91 -10.73 2.50
CA GLU A 44 -10.09 -11.21 1.75
C GLU A 44 -9.69 -12.25 0.69
N LEU A 45 -8.64 -11.96 -0.10
CA LEU A 45 -8.13 -12.89 -1.09
C LEU A 45 -7.59 -14.19 -0.46
N LYS A 46 -6.94 -14.10 0.71
CA LYS A 46 -6.48 -15.27 1.44
C LYS A 46 -7.67 -16.14 1.87
N THR A 47 -8.70 -15.54 2.47
CA THR A 47 -9.91 -16.26 2.87
C THR A 47 -10.57 -16.93 1.68
N HIS A 48 -10.74 -16.21 0.56
CA HIS A 48 -11.31 -16.76 -0.66
C HIS A 48 -10.55 -17.99 -1.17
N VAL A 49 -9.21 -17.91 -1.26
CA VAL A 49 -8.37 -19.03 -1.71
C VAL A 49 -8.44 -20.22 -0.76
N LEU A 50 -8.53 -19.99 0.54
CA LEU A 50 -8.64 -21.07 1.53
C LEU A 50 -10.00 -21.77 1.48
N GLU A 51 -11.08 -21.04 1.23
CA GLU A 51 -12.43 -21.58 1.19
C GLU A 51 -12.77 -22.27 -0.13
N GLN A 52 -12.38 -21.66 -1.26
CA GLN A 52 -12.75 -22.14 -2.59
C GLN A 52 -11.67 -23.00 -3.24
N GLY A 53 -10.42 -22.91 -2.76
CA GLY A 53 -9.27 -23.49 -3.43
C GLY A 53 -8.98 -22.83 -4.78
N PHE A 54 -8.17 -23.49 -5.59
CA PHE A 54 -7.91 -23.11 -6.98
C PHE A 54 -8.61 -24.08 -7.92
N SER A 55 -9.16 -23.56 -9.02
CA SER A 55 -9.83 -24.37 -10.04
C SER A 55 -8.86 -25.27 -10.80
N ASN A 56 -7.60 -24.83 -10.94
CA ASN A 56 -6.52 -25.59 -11.57
C ASN A 56 -5.15 -24.99 -11.20
N ALA A 57 -4.08 -25.72 -11.52
CA ALA A 57 -2.71 -25.30 -11.25
C ALA A 57 -2.33 -23.98 -11.95
N GLN A 58 -2.89 -23.69 -13.13
CA GLN A 58 -2.60 -22.45 -13.85
C GLN A 58 -3.16 -21.23 -13.11
N GLU A 59 -4.32 -21.37 -12.48
CA GLU A 59 -4.90 -20.35 -11.62
C GLU A 59 -4.03 -20.09 -10.39
N GLU A 60 -3.60 -21.15 -9.70
CA GLU A 60 -2.70 -21.07 -8.54
C GLU A 60 -1.39 -20.37 -8.91
N ILE A 61 -0.76 -20.78 -10.01
CA ILE A 61 0.45 -20.17 -10.54
C ILE A 61 0.22 -18.68 -10.80
N ASN A 62 -0.89 -18.32 -11.45
CA ASN A 62 -1.22 -16.93 -11.71
C ASN A 62 -1.42 -16.12 -10.42
N PHE A 63 -2.12 -16.69 -9.43
CA PHE A 63 -2.33 -16.03 -8.15
C PHE A 63 -0.99 -15.75 -7.44
N PHE A 64 -0.15 -16.76 -7.27
CA PHE A 64 1.10 -16.62 -6.52
C PHE A 64 2.20 -15.89 -7.28
N LYS A 65 2.28 -16.00 -8.61
CA LYS A 65 3.32 -15.31 -9.40
C LYS A 65 2.92 -13.90 -9.82
N ASN A 66 1.65 -13.63 -10.04
CA ASN A 66 1.21 -12.36 -10.62
C ASN A 66 0.32 -11.54 -9.68
N ILE A 67 -0.76 -12.11 -9.16
CA ILE A 67 -1.77 -11.34 -8.42
C ILE A 67 -1.25 -10.92 -7.05
N LYS A 68 -0.87 -11.90 -6.21
CA LYS A 68 -0.38 -11.65 -4.85
C LYS A 68 0.86 -10.76 -4.81
N PRO A 69 1.89 -10.96 -5.66
CA PRO A 69 3.07 -10.08 -5.68
C PRO A 69 2.74 -8.63 -6.08
N LYS A 70 1.80 -8.40 -7.01
CA LYS A 70 1.39 -7.03 -7.39
C LYS A 70 0.82 -6.26 -6.19
N ILE A 71 -0.05 -6.89 -5.41
CA ILE A 71 -0.68 -6.27 -4.24
C ILE A 71 0.35 -6.06 -3.12
N LEU A 72 1.19 -7.06 -2.86
CA LEU A 72 2.28 -6.94 -1.88
C LEU A 72 3.30 -5.85 -2.26
N GLY A 73 3.64 -5.72 -3.54
CA GLY A 73 4.54 -4.66 -4.02
C GLY A 73 4.00 -3.26 -3.71
N LYS A 74 2.69 -3.05 -3.90
CA LYS A 74 2.02 -1.80 -3.51
C LYS A 74 2.04 -1.59 -2.00
N LEU A 75 1.80 -2.64 -1.21
CA LEU A 75 1.87 -2.54 0.24
C LEU A 75 3.27 -2.15 0.72
N VAL A 76 4.33 -2.72 0.13
CA VAL A 76 5.72 -2.33 0.43
C VAL A 76 5.97 -0.87 0.05
N TYR A 77 5.48 -0.42 -1.11
CA TYR A 77 5.61 0.97 -1.55
C TYR A 77 4.99 1.94 -0.53
N TYR A 78 3.72 1.75 -0.15
CA TYR A 78 3.04 2.65 0.78
C TYR A 78 3.64 2.62 2.19
N ASN A 79 4.09 1.45 2.68
CA ASN A 79 4.82 1.37 3.95
C ASN A 79 6.13 2.18 3.92
N LYS A 80 6.88 2.11 2.81
CA LYS A 80 8.10 2.91 2.64
C LYS A 80 7.79 4.39 2.60
N LEU A 81 6.77 4.79 1.84
CA LEU A 81 6.37 6.18 1.72
C LEU A 81 5.95 6.77 3.08
N SER A 82 5.09 6.06 3.82
CA SER A 82 4.69 6.45 5.18
C SER A 82 5.89 6.61 6.13
N ARG A 83 6.87 5.70 6.05
CA ARG A 83 8.11 5.79 6.87
C ARG A 83 8.96 7.00 6.51
N ILE A 84 9.10 7.31 5.22
CA ILE A 84 9.87 8.48 4.77
C ILE A 84 9.24 9.77 5.32
N GLU A 85 7.93 9.94 5.17
CA GLU A 85 7.26 11.17 5.61
C GLU A 85 7.22 11.31 7.13
N THR A 86 7.04 10.22 7.87
CA THR A 86 7.08 10.25 9.35
C THR A 86 8.49 10.45 9.92
N THR A 87 9.55 10.14 9.14
CA THR A 87 10.95 10.39 9.53
C THR A 87 11.43 11.76 9.04
N ARG A 88 10.64 12.47 8.23
CA ARG A 88 11.00 13.79 7.71
C ARG A 88 11.05 14.79 8.87
N PRO A 89 12.17 15.50 9.09
CA PRO A 89 12.22 16.53 10.12
C PRO A 89 11.21 17.62 9.76
N VAL A 90 10.25 17.85 10.65
CA VAL A 90 9.30 18.98 10.54
C VAL A 90 10.09 20.27 10.39
N ASN A 91 9.88 20.97 9.27
CA ASN A 91 10.53 22.25 8.97
C ASN A 91 10.13 23.38 9.95
N ASN A 92 9.30 23.11 10.96
CA ASN A 92 8.81 24.10 11.93
C ASN A 92 8.95 23.67 13.41
N GLY A 93 9.72 22.64 13.73
CA GLY A 93 9.80 22.10 15.09
C GLY A 93 11.16 22.22 15.75
N ARG A 94 11.58 23.44 16.16
CA ARG A 94 12.73 23.78 17.04
C ARG A 94 14.13 23.22 16.74
N LEU A 95 14.27 22.17 15.94
CA LEU A 95 15.52 21.47 15.66
C LEU A 95 16.34 22.18 14.56
N TYR A 96 15.67 22.87 13.63
CA TYR A 96 16.34 23.65 12.59
C TYR A 96 17.17 24.80 13.18
N ASN A 97 16.71 25.37 14.30
CA ASN A 97 17.41 26.48 14.95
C ASN A 97 18.71 26.03 15.61
N SER A 98 18.87 24.77 16.04
CA SER A 98 20.10 24.29 16.67
C SER A 98 21.26 24.09 15.69
N TYR A 99 20.98 23.89 14.40
CA TYR A 99 22.04 23.70 13.39
C TYR A 99 22.58 25.03 12.85
N HIS A 100 21.78 26.10 12.85
CA HIS A 100 22.21 27.43 12.40
C HIS A 100 22.65 28.38 13.52
N SER A 101 22.44 28.05 14.80
CA SER A 101 22.91 28.89 15.92
C SER A 101 24.31 28.52 16.43
N ASN A 102 24.93 27.46 15.91
CA ASN A 102 26.32 27.09 16.22
C ASN A 102 27.31 27.41 15.08
N HIS A 103 26.87 28.12 14.04
CA HIS A 103 27.72 28.58 12.93
C HIS A 103 27.54 30.09 12.68
N ILE A 104 27.70 30.89 13.74
CA ILE A 104 28.15 32.29 13.65
C ILE A 104 29.56 32.32 14.21
#